data_AF-A0A7K1W496-F1
#
_entry.id   AF-A0A7K1W496-F1
#
_cell.length_a   1.000
_cell.length_b   1.000
_cell.length_c   1.000
_cell.angle_alpha   90.00
_cell.angle_beta   90.00
_cell.angle_gamma   90.00
#
_symmetry.space_group_name_H-M   'P 1'
#
loop_
_entity.id
_entity.type
_entity.pdbx_description
1 polymer ?
#
loop_
_entity_poly.entity_id
_entity_poly.type
_entity_poly.pdbx_seq_one_letter_code
_entity_poly.pdbx_strand_id
1 'polypeptide(L)'
;MVEEPTGVLYLRFRRSAGGPPDSAGYTGLLALLGAFTPLVEAAPPDGALADVGGALRYFGRDAQGLASVIRVRALALHGVDCAIGAAANPMVARMAARRAAPGTTFVVGRGEEAAFLAPLPAAALDGVGAATARTLCGYGLDSVGRIAAAPLATLQRVTGVRTGRELWERARGIDRTRVTPNAAARSLAAERSFPRDELSLEQHRRALLSLTEELGARLRGEGQVCRSLAVSVRYADRTGYATLTRSRTLGEATAHSAALTGLAYRIHESFGLQRARVRGIALRAEGLVDAGRASRQLTFDPADERSRRIEEVADRLRERFGPGAVKPAGLAA
;
A
#
# COMPACT_ATOMS: atom_id res chain seq x y z
N MET A 1 37.29 13.34 3.30
CA MET A 1 36.40 12.86 2.22
C MET A 1 35.00 13.29 2.60
N VAL A 2 34.39 14.20 1.85
CA VAL A 2 33.01 14.62 2.14
C VAL A 2 32.13 13.48 1.65
N GLU A 3 31.52 12.73 2.56
CA GLU A 3 30.50 11.73 2.22
C GLU A 3 29.43 12.43 1.38
N GLU A 4 29.27 12.00 0.11
CA GLU A 4 28.16 12.47 -0.70
C GLU A 4 26.86 12.04 -0.01
N PRO A 5 25.99 12.98 0.38
CA PRO A 5 24.89 12.66 1.26
C PRO A 5 23.83 11.84 0.54
N THR A 6 23.24 10.88 1.26
CA THR A 6 22.12 10.10 0.77
C THR A 6 20.88 10.97 0.59
N GLY A 7 20.45 11.12 -0.66
CA GLY A 7 19.46 12.12 -1.06
C GLY A 7 18.01 11.65 -1.05
N VAL A 8 17.70 10.37 -0.83
CA VAL A 8 16.32 9.86 -0.94
C VAL A 8 15.79 9.40 0.41
N LEU A 9 14.63 9.93 0.80
CA LEU A 9 13.87 9.50 1.96
C LEU A 9 12.62 8.74 1.51
N TYR A 10 12.35 7.59 2.13
CA TYR A 10 11.04 6.96 2.13
C TYR A 10 10.41 7.10 3.51
N LEU A 11 9.22 7.68 3.57
CA LEU A 11 8.48 7.88 4.79
C LEU A 11 7.29 6.92 4.82
N ARG A 12 7.12 6.21 5.93
CA ARG A 12 5.93 5.41 6.22
C ARG A 12 5.20 6.00 7.41
N PHE A 13 4.01 6.52 7.17
CA PHE A 13 3.14 7.22 8.10
C PHE A 13 2.31 6.24 8.93
N ARG A 14 2.25 6.42 10.24
CA ARG A 14 1.38 5.64 11.13
C ARG A 14 0.70 6.56 12.14
N ARG A 15 -0.62 6.43 12.27
CA ARG A 15 -1.37 7.15 13.32
C ARG A 15 -1.04 6.54 14.68
N SER A 16 -1.03 7.36 15.73
CA SER A 16 -0.85 6.89 17.11
C SER A 16 -1.92 5.88 17.55
N ALA A 17 -3.14 5.97 16.98
CA ALA A 17 -4.23 5.03 17.21
C ALA A 17 -4.12 3.71 16.39
N GLY A 18 -3.07 3.58 15.57
CA GLY A 18 -2.93 2.50 14.58
C GLY A 18 -3.57 2.85 13.23
N GLY A 19 -3.12 2.17 12.18
CA GLY A 19 -3.62 2.35 10.81
C GLY A 19 -2.96 3.49 10.02
N PRO A 20 -3.21 3.55 8.69
CA PRO A 20 -2.74 4.62 7.81
C PRO A 20 -3.45 5.95 8.12
N PRO A 21 -2.87 7.10 7.72
CA PRO A 21 -3.58 8.39 7.77
C PRO A 21 -4.85 8.35 6.90
N ASP A 22 -5.86 9.15 7.25
CA ASP A 22 -7.01 9.38 6.36
C ASP A 22 -6.58 10.23 5.15
N SER A 23 -7.45 10.32 4.14
CA SER A 23 -7.09 10.99 2.87
C SER A 23 -6.73 12.47 3.05
N ALA A 24 -7.37 13.17 4.00
CA ALA A 24 -7.10 14.57 4.28
C ALA A 24 -5.75 14.73 5.00
N GLY A 25 -5.49 13.92 6.02
CA GLY A 25 -4.22 13.87 6.73
C GLY A 25 -3.06 13.47 5.83
N TYR A 26 -3.26 12.49 4.94
CA TYR A 26 -2.25 12.09 3.96
C TYR A 26 -1.91 13.23 2.99
N THR A 27 -2.91 13.98 2.52
CA THR A 27 -2.68 15.16 1.67
C THR A 27 -1.90 16.24 2.43
N GLY A 28 -2.23 16.48 3.71
CA GLY A 28 -1.48 17.39 4.58
C GLY A 28 -0.02 16.97 4.77
N LEU A 29 0.25 15.67 4.94
CA LEU A 29 1.60 15.12 5.07
C LEU A 29 2.42 15.30 3.78
N LEU A 30 1.80 15.11 2.61
CA LEU A 30 2.46 15.38 1.33
C LEU A 30 2.76 16.87 1.15
N ALA A 31 1.85 17.76 1.55
CA ALA A 31 2.10 19.20 1.56
C ALA A 31 3.26 19.59 2.49
N LEU A 32 3.33 18.95 3.67
CA LEU A 32 4.45 19.10 4.60
C LEU A 32 5.78 18.69 3.96
N LEU A 33 5.82 17.57 3.24
CA LEU A 33 7.02 17.15 2.49
C LEU A 33 7.36 18.15 1.37
N GLY A 34 6.34 18.67 0.69
CA GLY A 34 6.47 19.71 -0.34
C GLY A 34 7.16 20.99 0.17
N ALA A 35 7.06 21.29 1.46
CA ALA A 35 7.76 22.42 2.08
C ALA A 35 9.27 22.20 2.24
N PHE A 36 9.76 20.95 2.11
CA PHE A 36 11.18 20.62 2.14
C PHE A 36 11.76 20.38 0.76
N THR A 37 11.00 19.73 -0.13
CA THR A 37 11.43 19.44 -1.49
C THR A 37 10.24 19.39 -2.44
N PRO A 38 10.36 19.90 -3.68
CA PRO A 38 9.33 19.71 -4.70
C PRO A 38 9.29 18.28 -5.26
N LEU A 39 10.33 17.47 -5.00
CA LEU A 39 10.44 16.11 -5.51
C LEU A 39 9.80 15.10 -4.56
N VAL A 40 8.47 15.08 -4.52
CA VAL A 40 7.68 14.18 -3.65
C VAL A 40 6.79 13.26 -4.50
N GLU A 41 6.98 11.96 -4.33
CA GLU A 41 6.15 10.92 -4.94
C GLU A 41 5.28 10.27 -3.86
N ALA A 42 3.98 10.44 -3.96
CA ALA A 42 2.99 9.78 -3.12
C ALA A 42 3.00 8.27 -3.39
N ALA A 43 3.08 7.48 -2.31
CA ALA A 43 2.99 6.02 -2.35
C ALA A 43 1.90 5.52 -1.37
N PRO A 44 0.60 5.69 -1.71
CA PRO A 44 -0.50 5.24 -0.87
C PRO A 44 -0.38 3.75 -0.51
N PRO A 45 -0.88 3.31 0.66
CA PRO A 45 -1.79 4.05 1.56
C PRO A 45 -1.13 5.00 2.55
N ASP A 46 0.14 4.76 2.88
CA ASP A 46 0.81 5.37 4.02
C ASP A 46 2.27 5.73 3.71
N GLY A 47 2.69 5.67 2.45
CA GLY A 47 4.06 5.90 2.04
C GLY A 47 4.25 7.20 1.26
N ALA A 48 5.43 7.80 1.34
CA ALA A 48 5.86 8.82 0.39
C ALA A 48 7.37 8.73 0.16
N LEU A 49 7.81 8.95 -1.08
CA LEU A 49 9.20 9.17 -1.42
C LEU A 49 9.47 10.67 -1.55
N ALA A 50 10.61 11.11 -1.05
CA ALA A 50 11.07 12.47 -1.19
C ALA A 50 12.55 12.49 -1.55
N ASP A 51 12.92 13.14 -2.66
CA ASP A 51 14.31 13.44 -2.98
C ASP A 51 14.69 14.76 -2.29
N VAL A 52 15.49 14.64 -1.25
CA VAL A 52 15.97 15.74 -0.40
C VAL A 52 17.39 16.17 -0.74
N GLY A 53 18.02 15.66 -1.81
CA GLY A 53 19.43 15.95 -2.12
C GLY A 53 19.77 17.44 -2.12
N GLY A 54 18.90 18.28 -2.72
CA GLY A 54 19.03 19.74 -2.68
C GLY A 54 18.68 20.37 -1.32
N ALA A 55 17.71 19.80 -0.62
CA ALA A 55 17.25 20.28 0.68
C ALA A 55 18.31 20.11 1.77
N LEU A 56 19.11 19.03 1.73
CA LEU A 56 20.18 18.78 2.70
C LEU A 56 21.16 19.95 2.77
N ARG A 57 21.57 20.48 1.61
CA ARG A 57 22.46 21.64 1.52
C ARG A 57 21.77 22.92 1.98
N TYR A 58 20.51 23.14 1.59
CA TYR A 58 19.75 24.33 1.99
C TYR A 58 19.53 24.43 3.51
N PHE A 59 19.18 23.31 4.15
CA PHE A 59 18.93 23.25 5.59
C PHE A 59 20.21 23.03 6.42
N GLY A 60 21.36 22.79 5.77
CA GLY A 60 22.63 22.52 6.46
C GLY A 60 22.57 21.27 7.35
N ARG A 61 21.85 20.23 6.91
CA ARG A 61 21.62 18.99 7.68
C ARG A 61 21.92 17.77 6.82
N ASP A 62 22.33 16.71 7.49
CA ASP A 62 22.39 15.37 6.91
C ASP A 62 20.97 14.75 6.79
N ALA A 63 20.89 13.60 6.12
CA ALA A 63 19.63 12.92 5.89
C ALA A 63 18.91 12.56 7.20
N GLN A 64 19.66 12.16 8.23
CA GLN A 64 19.13 11.82 9.54
C GLN A 64 18.56 13.04 10.29
N GLY A 65 19.27 14.16 10.27
CA GLY A 65 18.85 15.42 10.85
C GLY A 65 17.60 15.96 10.18
N LEU A 66 17.55 15.94 8.83
CA LEU A 66 16.37 16.39 8.08
C LEU A 66 15.17 15.47 8.31
N ALA A 67 15.37 14.16 8.30
CA ALA A 67 14.32 13.18 8.62
C ALA A 67 13.75 13.39 10.03
N SER A 68 14.59 13.74 11.01
CA SER A 68 14.15 14.05 12.36
C SER A 68 13.28 15.30 12.44
N VAL A 69 13.63 16.35 11.68
CA VAL A 69 12.78 17.56 11.56
C VAL A 69 11.43 17.23 10.95
N ILE A 70 11.41 16.45 9.87
CA ILE A 70 10.16 16.03 9.21
C ILE A 70 9.28 15.23 10.18
N ARG A 71 9.85 14.26 10.89
CA ARG A 71 9.11 13.44 11.88
C ARG A 71 8.50 14.30 12.98
N VAL A 72 9.26 15.22 13.57
CA VAL A 72 8.75 16.12 14.62
C VAL A 72 7.59 16.97 14.10
N ARG A 73 7.70 17.51 12.87
CA ARG A 73 6.61 18.31 12.28
C ARG A 73 5.39 17.46 11.94
N ALA A 74 5.57 16.25 11.40
CA ALA A 74 4.46 15.34 11.10
C ALA A 74 3.69 14.98 12.38
N LEU A 75 4.40 14.72 13.47
CA LEU A 75 3.78 14.43 14.76
C LEU A 75 3.07 15.65 15.33
N ALA A 76 3.72 16.82 15.34
CA ALA A 76 3.15 18.04 15.93
C ALA A 76 1.96 18.61 15.16
N LEU A 77 2.00 18.58 13.82
CA LEU A 77 0.98 19.20 12.97
C LEU A 77 -0.16 18.25 12.60
N HIS A 78 0.11 16.94 12.51
CA HIS A 78 -0.86 15.95 12.02
C HIS A 78 -1.11 14.80 13.00
N GLY A 79 -0.40 14.70 14.13
CA GLY A 79 -0.56 13.59 15.07
C GLY A 79 -0.13 12.24 14.49
N VAL A 80 0.77 12.26 13.49
CA VAL A 80 1.21 11.07 12.75
C VAL A 80 2.69 10.85 13.00
N ASP A 81 3.03 9.63 13.43
CA ASP A 81 4.41 9.21 13.58
C ASP A 81 4.94 8.60 12.27
N CYS A 82 6.25 8.67 12.06
CA CYS A 82 6.89 8.29 10.81
C CYS A 82 8.05 7.31 11.07
N ALA A 83 8.03 6.18 10.37
CA ALA A 83 9.22 5.36 10.17
C ALA A 83 9.88 5.79 8.85
N ILE A 84 11.13 6.25 8.90
CA ILE A 84 11.82 6.85 7.75
C ILE A 84 13.02 5.98 7.36
N GLY A 85 13.14 5.65 6.09
CA GLY A 85 14.34 5.06 5.50
C GLY A 85 15.06 6.09 4.65
N ALA A 86 16.38 6.24 4.83
CA ALA A 86 17.21 7.13 4.02
C ALA A 86 18.25 6.31 3.26
N ALA A 87 18.41 6.57 1.97
CA ALA A 87 19.40 5.88 1.14
C ALA A 87 19.77 6.70 -0.12
N ALA A 88 20.69 6.16 -0.94
CA ALA A 88 21.11 6.79 -2.19
C ALA A 88 20.07 6.67 -3.32
N ASN A 89 19.14 5.73 -3.21
CA ASN A 89 18.12 5.48 -4.23
C ASN A 89 16.76 5.04 -3.64
N PRO A 90 15.66 5.15 -4.40
CA PRO A 90 14.32 4.86 -3.91
C PRO A 90 14.11 3.43 -3.40
N MET A 91 14.64 2.43 -4.12
CA MET A 91 14.55 1.03 -3.71
C MET A 91 15.14 0.79 -2.32
N VAL A 92 16.38 1.22 -2.09
CA VAL A 92 17.06 1.01 -0.80
C VAL A 92 16.39 1.83 0.29
N ALA A 93 15.91 3.04 0.00
CA ALA A 93 15.16 3.86 0.96
C ALA A 93 13.87 3.15 1.42
N ARG A 94 13.11 2.55 0.50
CA ARG A 94 11.94 1.71 0.83
C ARG A 94 12.31 0.54 1.73
N MET A 95 13.40 -0.14 1.42
CA MET A 95 13.86 -1.30 2.20
C MET A 95 14.38 -0.90 3.59
N ALA A 96 15.10 0.22 3.70
CA ALA A 96 15.52 0.82 4.96
C ALA A 96 14.31 1.16 5.86
N ALA A 97 13.27 1.77 5.28
CA ALA A 97 12.06 2.13 6.04
C ALA A 97 11.26 0.91 6.55
N ARG A 98 11.34 -0.24 5.86
CA ARG A 98 10.76 -1.50 6.35
C ARG A 98 11.47 -2.00 7.61
N ARG A 99 12.77 -1.69 7.76
CA ARG A 99 13.59 -2.07 8.92
C ARG A 99 13.48 -1.06 10.08
N ALA A 100 13.20 0.21 9.76
CA ALA A 100 13.00 1.25 10.75
C ALA A 100 11.83 0.90 11.69
N ALA A 101 12.07 1.00 13.00
CA ALA A 101 11.02 0.96 14.00
C ALA A 101 10.10 2.19 13.86
N PRO A 102 8.84 2.12 14.31
CA PRO A 102 7.98 3.30 14.40
C PRO A 102 8.70 4.45 15.13
N GLY A 103 8.63 5.65 14.57
CA GLY A 103 9.27 6.85 15.14
C GLY A 103 10.78 6.94 14.96
N THR A 104 11.39 6.04 14.19
CA THR A 104 12.84 6.03 13.96
C THR A 104 13.21 6.28 12.51
N THR A 105 14.46 6.67 12.29
CA THR A 105 15.08 6.77 10.97
C THR A 105 16.15 5.69 10.83
N PHE A 106 16.13 4.95 9.74
CA PHE A 106 17.18 4.01 9.37
C PHE A 106 17.92 4.55 8.13
N VAL A 107 19.21 4.80 8.26
CA VAL A 107 20.05 5.34 7.17
C VAL A 107 20.93 4.23 6.63
N VAL A 108 20.93 4.06 5.31
CA VAL A 108 21.91 3.24 4.58
C VAL A 108 22.85 4.21 3.89
N GLY A 109 24.14 4.18 4.23
CA GLY A 109 25.13 5.04 3.61
C GLY A 109 25.34 4.72 2.13
N ARG A 110 25.85 5.70 1.39
CA ARG A 110 26.20 5.48 -0.02
C ARG A 110 27.39 4.54 -0.11
N GLY A 111 27.29 3.49 -0.92
CA GLY A 111 28.27 2.40 -1.00
C GLY A 111 28.03 1.26 -0.02
N GLU A 112 27.11 1.43 0.95
CA GLU A 112 26.74 0.37 1.90
C GLU A 112 25.53 -0.44 1.43
N GLU A 113 24.92 -0.11 0.29
CA GLU A 113 23.65 -0.69 -0.15
C GLU A 113 23.76 -2.20 -0.34
N ALA A 114 24.82 -2.67 -1.00
CA ALA A 114 25.03 -4.09 -1.22
C ALA A 114 25.22 -4.85 0.10
N ALA A 115 25.93 -4.28 1.07
CA ALA A 115 26.16 -4.88 2.38
C ALA A 115 24.86 -4.92 3.21
N PHE A 116 24.07 -3.85 3.19
CA PHE A 116 22.75 -3.78 3.81
C PHE A 116 21.78 -4.83 3.23
N LEU A 117 21.81 -5.01 1.91
CA LEU A 117 20.91 -5.92 1.21
C LEU A 117 21.31 -7.39 1.36
N ALA A 118 22.60 -7.70 1.35
CA ALA A 118 23.13 -9.07 1.31
C ALA A 118 22.49 -10.08 2.29
N PRO A 119 22.27 -9.76 3.58
CA PRO A 119 21.69 -10.71 4.54
C PRO A 119 20.17 -10.89 4.39
N LEU A 120 19.49 -10.09 3.57
CA LEU A 120 18.04 -10.15 3.44
C LEU A 120 17.61 -11.36 2.61
N PRO A 121 16.43 -11.95 2.92
CA PRO A 121 15.88 -13.02 2.10
C PRO A 121 15.47 -12.49 0.72
N ALA A 122 15.52 -13.35 -0.30
CA ALA A 122 15.15 -13.02 -1.68
C ALA A 122 13.75 -12.39 -1.78
N ALA A 123 12.80 -12.86 -0.95
CA ALA A 123 11.44 -12.35 -0.89
C ALA A 123 11.31 -10.93 -0.33
N ALA A 124 12.33 -10.42 0.37
CA ALA A 124 12.31 -9.06 0.90
C ALA A 124 12.78 -8.01 -0.12
N LEU A 125 13.47 -8.43 -1.18
CA LEU A 125 13.98 -7.53 -2.21
C LEU A 125 12.83 -6.83 -2.93
N ASP A 126 12.93 -5.50 -3.03
CA ASP A 126 11.86 -4.70 -3.60
C ASP A 126 11.58 -5.06 -5.06
N GLY A 127 10.30 -5.30 -5.35
CA GLY A 127 9.79 -5.78 -6.64
C GLY A 127 10.07 -7.24 -6.98
N VAL A 128 10.59 -8.04 -6.04
CA VAL A 128 10.53 -9.51 -6.14
C VAL A 128 9.20 -9.99 -5.57
N GLY A 129 8.32 -10.47 -6.45
CA GLY A 129 7.05 -11.06 -6.05
C GLY A 129 7.21 -12.47 -5.45
N ALA A 130 6.18 -12.95 -4.73
CA ALA A 130 6.20 -14.27 -4.10
C ALA A 130 6.40 -15.45 -5.07
N ALA A 131 5.98 -15.32 -6.33
CA ALA A 131 6.25 -16.33 -7.36
C ALA A 131 7.74 -16.37 -7.71
N THR A 132 8.32 -15.22 -8.07
CA THR A 132 9.76 -15.09 -8.38
C THR A 132 10.63 -15.52 -7.22
N ALA A 133 10.28 -15.12 -5.99
CA ALA A 133 11.00 -15.54 -4.79
C ALA A 133 11.00 -17.07 -4.62
N ARG A 134 9.84 -17.73 -4.80
CA ARG A 134 9.76 -19.21 -4.74
C ARG A 134 10.63 -19.87 -5.82
N THR A 135 10.59 -19.35 -7.05
CA THR A 135 11.44 -19.84 -8.13
C THR A 135 12.92 -19.73 -7.75
N LEU A 136 13.37 -18.55 -7.29
CA LEU A 136 14.76 -18.31 -6.88
C LEU A 136 15.19 -19.24 -5.73
N CYS A 137 14.36 -19.40 -4.71
CA CYS A 137 14.62 -20.33 -3.62
C CYS A 137 14.76 -21.78 -4.11
N GLY A 138 13.99 -22.19 -5.12
CA GLY A 138 14.12 -23.51 -5.74
C GLY A 138 15.48 -23.76 -6.41
N TYR A 139 16.19 -22.70 -6.79
CA TYR A 139 17.56 -22.75 -7.32
C TYR A 139 18.63 -22.43 -6.25
N GLY A 140 18.28 -22.42 -4.96
CA GLY A 140 19.21 -22.12 -3.86
C GLY A 140 19.55 -20.63 -3.67
N LEU A 141 18.88 -19.75 -4.42
CA LEU A 141 19.03 -18.29 -4.36
C LEU A 141 18.05 -17.69 -3.34
N ASP A 142 18.21 -18.06 -2.07
CA ASP A 142 17.32 -17.70 -0.96
C ASP A 142 17.62 -16.34 -0.32
N SER A 143 18.79 -15.74 -0.59
CA SER A 143 19.21 -14.45 -0.06
C SER A 143 19.62 -13.48 -1.17
N VAL A 144 19.50 -12.18 -0.89
CA VAL A 144 19.90 -11.14 -1.85
C VAL A 144 21.40 -11.19 -2.12
N GLY A 145 22.23 -11.52 -1.13
CA GLY A 145 23.66 -11.73 -1.33
C GLY A 145 23.98 -12.85 -2.31
N ARG A 146 23.25 -13.98 -2.27
CA ARG A 146 23.41 -15.08 -3.24
C ARG A 146 22.94 -14.68 -4.64
N ILE A 147 21.84 -13.94 -4.74
CA ILE A 147 21.36 -13.39 -6.01
C ILE A 147 22.40 -12.43 -6.61
N ALA A 148 22.99 -11.56 -5.78
CA ALA A 148 24.06 -10.67 -6.19
C ALA A 148 25.29 -11.47 -6.65
N ALA A 149 25.69 -12.53 -5.97
CA ALA A 149 26.83 -13.35 -6.39
C ALA A 149 26.57 -14.18 -7.67
N ALA A 150 25.31 -14.44 -8.03
CA ALA A 150 24.98 -15.26 -9.18
C ALA A 150 25.37 -14.61 -10.52
N PRO A 151 25.84 -15.39 -11.51
CA PRO A 151 26.04 -14.90 -12.87
C PRO A 151 24.72 -14.39 -13.48
N LEU A 152 24.79 -13.24 -14.18
CA LEU A 152 23.62 -12.65 -14.84
C LEU A 152 22.91 -13.64 -15.77
N ALA A 153 23.67 -14.42 -16.54
CA ALA A 153 23.12 -15.42 -17.45
C ALA A 153 22.26 -16.48 -16.72
N THR A 154 22.63 -16.86 -15.50
CA THR A 154 21.86 -17.81 -14.68
C THR A 154 20.51 -17.19 -14.28
N LEU A 155 20.52 -15.95 -13.79
CA LEU A 155 19.29 -15.25 -13.40
C LEU A 155 18.34 -15.04 -14.58
N GLN A 156 18.90 -14.76 -15.76
CA GLN A 156 18.14 -14.58 -17.00
C GLN A 156 17.50 -15.89 -17.48
N ARG A 157 18.19 -17.03 -17.34
CA ARG A 157 17.60 -18.35 -17.67
C ARG A 157 16.45 -18.69 -16.72
N VAL A 158 16.55 -18.33 -15.45
CA VAL A 158 15.56 -18.67 -14.41
C VAL A 158 14.33 -17.77 -14.46
N THR A 159 14.52 -16.45 -14.69
CA THR A 159 13.45 -15.45 -14.54
C THR A 159 13.09 -14.70 -15.82
N GLY A 160 13.83 -14.95 -16.92
CA GLY A 160 13.73 -14.21 -18.17
C GLY A 160 14.77 -13.10 -18.30
N VAL A 161 15.07 -12.69 -19.54
CA VAL A 161 16.18 -11.77 -19.87
C VAL A 161 16.07 -10.42 -19.16
N ARG A 162 14.88 -9.80 -19.20
CA ARG A 162 14.62 -8.49 -18.59
C ARG A 162 14.61 -8.57 -17.06
N THR A 163 13.76 -9.44 -16.52
CA THR A 163 13.60 -9.63 -15.07
C THR A 163 14.91 -10.04 -14.42
N GLY A 164 15.68 -10.93 -15.06
CA GLY A 164 16.97 -11.38 -14.55
C GLY A 164 18.00 -10.26 -14.46
N ARG A 165 17.99 -9.32 -15.43
CA ARG A 165 18.84 -8.12 -15.38
C ARG A 165 18.41 -7.17 -14.28
N GLU A 166 17.11 -6.85 -14.19
CA GLU A 166 16.58 -5.97 -13.14
C GLU A 166 16.86 -6.55 -11.74
N LEU A 167 16.67 -7.86 -11.56
CA LEU A 167 16.98 -8.57 -10.33
C LEU A 167 18.46 -8.50 -9.96
N TRP A 168 19.34 -8.72 -10.94
CA TRP A 168 20.80 -8.68 -10.76
C TRP A 168 21.32 -7.30 -10.34
N GLU A 169 20.76 -6.24 -10.92
CA GLU A 169 21.07 -4.85 -10.59
C GLU A 169 20.54 -4.50 -9.18
N ARG A 170 19.27 -4.81 -8.89
CA ARG A 170 18.64 -4.56 -7.59
C ARG A 170 19.34 -5.27 -6.43
N ALA A 171 19.76 -6.51 -6.63
CA ALA A 171 20.48 -7.27 -5.61
C ALA A 171 21.84 -6.64 -5.24
N ARG A 172 22.40 -5.81 -6.12
CA ARG A 172 23.62 -5.02 -5.88
C ARG A 172 23.35 -3.61 -5.37
N GLY A 173 22.11 -3.28 -5.03
CA GLY A 173 21.74 -1.94 -4.60
C GLY A 173 21.60 -0.94 -5.75
N ILE A 174 21.64 -1.39 -7.02
CA ILE A 174 21.54 -0.51 -8.19
C ILE A 174 20.06 -0.35 -8.53
N ASP A 175 19.57 0.87 -8.35
CA ASP A 175 18.24 1.30 -8.78
C ASP A 175 18.39 2.60 -9.57
N ARG A 176 17.93 2.60 -10.83
CA ARG A 176 17.98 3.75 -11.73
C ARG A 176 16.69 4.58 -11.70
N THR A 177 15.69 4.17 -10.91
CA THR A 177 14.45 4.93 -10.79
C THR A 177 14.70 6.26 -10.08
N ARG A 178 13.94 7.28 -10.47
CA ARG A 178 13.96 8.61 -9.87
C ARG A 178 12.65 8.85 -9.16
N VAL A 179 12.68 9.64 -8.10
CA VAL A 179 11.46 10.13 -7.44
C VAL A 179 10.72 11.01 -8.44
N THR A 180 9.52 10.60 -8.83
CA THR A 180 8.73 11.30 -9.83
C THR A 180 7.53 11.96 -9.16
N PRO A 181 7.47 13.31 -9.12
CA PRO A 181 6.34 14.00 -8.52
C PRO A 181 5.02 13.54 -9.10
N ASN A 182 4.10 13.14 -8.24
CA ASN A 182 2.76 12.74 -8.64
C ASN A 182 1.72 13.37 -7.69
N ALA A 183 0.49 13.50 -8.18
CA ALA A 183 -0.63 13.74 -7.28
C ALA A 183 -0.90 12.42 -6.52
N ALA A 184 -1.26 12.53 -5.23
CA ALA A 184 -1.82 11.39 -4.53
C ALA A 184 -3.02 10.86 -5.32
N ALA A 185 -2.93 9.61 -5.78
CA ALA A 185 -4.07 8.97 -6.43
C ALA A 185 -5.23 8.99 -5.43
N ARG A 186 -6.34 9.65 -5.80
CA ARG A 186 -7.53 9.65 -4.96
C ARG A 186 -7.94 8.21 -4.76
N SER A 187 -8.15 7.83 -3.50
CA SER A 187 -8.58 6.50 -3.12
C SER A 187 -9.55 6.64 -1.96
N LEU A 188 -10.57 5.79 -1.93
CA LEU A 188 -11.48 5.69 -0.79
C LEU A 188 -11.14 4.41 -0.05
N ALA A 189 -11.06 4.47 1.28
CA ALA A 189 -10.79 3.33 2.12
C ALA A 189 -11.83 3.21 3.23
N ALA A 190 -12.11 1.97 3.62
CA ALA A 190 -12.91 1.61 4.78
C ALA A 190 -12.20 0.47 5.51
N GLU A 191 -12.15 0.50 6.84
CA GLU A 191 -11.56 -0.57 7.62
C GLU A 191 -12.46 -0.99 8.78
N ARG A 192 -12.35 -2.27 9.15
CA ARG A 192 -13.05 -2.84 10.30
C ARG A 192 -12.06 -3.64 11.13
N SER A 193 -11.94 -3.26 12.39
CA SER A 193 -11.16 -3.99 13.38
C SER A 193 -12.07 -4.93 14.16
N PHE A 194 -11.57 -6.13 14.49
CA PHE A 194 -12.29 -7.08 15.31
C PHE A 194 -11.94 -6.87 16.80
N PRO A 195 -12.92 -6.99 17.71
CA PRO A 195 -12.69 -6.82 19.14
C PRO A 195 -11.84 -7.97 19.73
N ARG A 196 -11.87 -9.14 19.10
CA ARG A 196 -11.04 -10.30 19.42
C ARG A 196 -10.49 -10.86 18.11
N ASP A 197 -9.35 -11.54 18.20
CA ASP A 197 -8.74 -12.24 17.08
C ASP A 197 -9.74 -13.22 16.45
N GLU A 198 -10.13 -12.95 15.20
CA GLU A 198 -11.20 -13.67 14.51
C GLU A 198 -10.62 -14.76 13.59
N LEU A 199 -11.20 -15.95 13.68
CA LEU A 199 -10.84 -17.14 12.89
C LEU A 199 -11.96 -17.56 11.94
N SER A 200 -13.20 -17.10 12.18
CA SER A 200 -14.37 -17.46 11.39
C SER A 200 -14.36 -16.78 10.02
N LEU A 201 -14.32 -17.61 8.97
CA LEU A 201 -14.44 -17.14 7.58
C LEU A 201 -15.80 -16.46 7.33
N GLU A 202 -16.86 -16.91 8.00
CA GLU A 202 -18.18 -16.29 7.90
C GLU A 202 -18.15 -14.86 8.45
N GLN A 203 -17.49 -14.66 9.59
CA GLN A 203 -17.34 -13.32 10.18
C GLN A 203 -16.46 -12.41 9.32
N HIS A 204 -15.42 -12.95 8.67
CA HIS A 204 -14.64 -12.21 7.68
C HIS A 204 -15.48 -11.82 6.47
N ARG A 205 -16.31 -12.73 5.94
CA ARG A 205 -17.22 -12.45 4.82
C ARG A 205 -18.25 -11.37 5.17
N ARG A 206 -18.85 -11.43 6.37
CA ARG A 206 -19.75 -10.37 6.87
C ARG A 206 -19.04 -9.02 6.99
N ALA A 207 -17.81 -9.00 7.49
CA ALA A 207 -17.02 -7.77 7.57
C ALA A 207 -16.74 -7.20 6.17
N LEU A 208 -16.33 -8.04 5.22
CA LEU A 208 -16.08 -7.64 3.84
C LEU A 208 -17.34 -7.09 3.16
N LEU A 209 -18.48 -7.77 3.30
CA LEU A 209 -19.77 -7.30 2.78
C LEU A 209 -20.14 -5.93 3.34
N SER A 210 -19.96 -5.73 4.64
CA SER A 210 -20.23 -4.43 5.26
C SER A 210 -19.30 -3.34 4.74
N LEU A 211 -18.02 -3.66 4.52
CA LEU A 211 -17.03 -2.69 4.02
C LEU A 211 -17.26 -2.35 2.55
N THR A 212 -17.68 -3.30 1.72
CA THR A 212 -17.98 -3.04 0.30
C THR A 212 -19.25 -2.24 0.12
N GLU A 213 -20.26 -2.43 0.97
CA GLU A 213 -21.46 -1.57 0.98
C GLU A 213 -21.13 -0.13 1.37
N GLU A 214 -20.35 0.06 2.43
CA GLU A 214 -19.90 1.39 2.85
C GLU A 214 -19.09 2.07 1.74
N LEU A 215 -18.14 1.34 1.16
CA LEU A 215 -17.29 1.85 0.09
C LEU A 215 -18.10 2.17 -1.18
N GLY A 216 -19.04 1.30 -1.56
CA GLY A 216 -19.93 1.49 -2.70
C GLY A 216 -20.82 2.72 -2.53
N ALA A 217 -21.46 2.88 -1.37
CA ALA A 217 -22.29 4.04 -1.06
C ALA A 217 -21.47 5.34 -1.09
N ARG A 218 -20.24 5.35 -0.55
CA ARG A 218 -19.34 6.52 -0.61
C ARG A 218 -18.91 6.85 -2.02
N LEU A 219 -18.54 5.85 -2.83
CA LEU A 219 -18.20 6.05 -4.23
C LEU A 219 -19.35 6.70 -5.00
N ARG A 220 -20.57 6.18 -4.83
CA ARG A 220 -21.77 6.71 -5.50
C ARG A 220 -22.13 8.12 -5.01
N GLY A 221 -22.02 8.39 -3.71
CA GLY A 221 -22.22 9.72 -3.14
C GLY A 221 -21.22 10.77 -3.64
N GLU A 222 -19.98 10.36 -3.96
CA GLU A 222 -18.97 11.24 -4.57
C GLU A 222 -19.02 11.27 -6.11
N GLY A 223 -19.97 10.56 -6.73
CA GLY A 223 -20.06 10.43 -8.20
C GLY A 223 -18.85 9.76 -8.83
N GLN A 224 -18.15 8.90 -8.08
CA GLN A 224 -16.93 8.21 -8.51
C GLN A 224 -17.17 6.72 -8.71
N VAL A 225 -16.39 6.10 -9.58
CA VAL A 225 -16.25 4.64 -9.70
C VAL A 225 -14.79 4.25 -9.59
N CYS A 226 -14.48 3.02 -9.16
CA CYS A 226 -13.10 2.57 -8.97
C CYS A 226 -12.69 1.52 -10.01
N ARG A 227 -11.42 1.56 -10.44
CA ARG A 227 -10.83 0.57 -11.36
C ARG A 227 -10.19 -0.60 -10.63
N SER A 228 -9.76 -0.41 -9.39
CA SER A 228 -9.07 -1.44 -8.62
C SER A 228 -9.56 -1.49 -7.19
N LEU A 229 -9.58 -2.68 -6.63
CA LEU A 229 -9.89 -2.92 -5.23
C LEU A 229 -8.69 -3.58 -4.56
N ALA A 230 -8.21 -2.99 -3.46
CA ALA A 230 -7.21 -3.57 -2.58
C ALA A 230 -7.85 -4.05 -1.28
N VAL A 231 -7.48 -5.27 -0.85
CA VAL A 231 -7.84 -5.84 0.45
C VAL A 231 -6.58 -5.95 1.28
N SER A 232 -6.62 -5.41 2.49
CA SER A 232 -5.56 -5.54 3.49
C SER A 232 -6.07 -6.36 4.67
N VAL A 233 -5.34 -7.40 5.06
CA VAL A 233 -5.65 -8.26 6.21
C VAL A 233 -4.55 -8.07 7.26
N ARG A 234 -4.95 -7.71 8.48
CA ARG A 234 -4.06 -7.51 9.62
C ARG A 234 -4.07 -8.73 10.52
N TYR A 235 -2.92 -9.37 10.69
CA TYR A 235 -2.77 -10.56 11.52
C TYR A 235 -2.50 -10.21 12.99
N ALA A 236 -2.87 -11.12 13.88
CA ALA A 236 -2.44 -11.12 15.26
C ALA A 236 -1.19 -12.01 15.40
N ASP A 237 -0.01 -11.45 15.12
CA ASP A 237 1.27 -12.08 15.44
C ASP A 237 1.90 -11.46 16.69
N ARG A 238 2.75 -12.24 17.38
CA ARG A 238 3.42 -11.86 18.64
C ARG A 238 4.54 -10.83 18.44
N THR A 239 4.85 -10.45 17.20
CA THR A 239 6.02 -9.62 16.85
C THR A 239 5.67 -8.28 16.20
N GLY A 240 4.39 -7.98 16.00
CA GLY A 240 3.91 -6.67 15.59
C GLY A 240 3.31 -6.63 14.19
N TYR A 241 1.98 -6.77 14.14
CA TYR A 241 1.07 -6.33 13.08
C TYR A 241 1.57 -6.55 11.64
N ALA A 242 1.89 -7.78 11.25
CA ALA A 242 1.99 -8.10 9.83
C ALA A 242 0.66 -7.78 9.14
N THR A 243 0.67 -6.85 8.19
CA THR A 243 -0.48 -6.51 7.35
C THR A 243 -0.15 -6.95 5.94
N LEU A 244 -0.93 -7.89 5.39
CA LEU A 244 -0.78 -8.29 4.00
C LEU A 244 -1.81 -7.58 3.15
N THR A 245 -1.38 -6.98 2.05
CA THR A 245 -2.25 -6.27 1.11
C THR A 245 -2.16 -6.94 -0.25
N ARG A 246 -3.31 -7.14 -0.91
CA ARG A 246 -3.41 -7.59 -2.29
C ARG A 246 -4.43 -6.73 -3.01
N SER A 247 -4.11 -6.34 -4.25
CA SER A 247 -5.00 -5.57 -5.11
C SER A 247 -5.32 -6.35 -6.39
N ARG A 248 -6.51 -6.11 -6.93
CA ARG A 248 -6.91 -6.58 -8.26
C ARG A 248 -7.63 -5.47 -9.00
N THR A 249 -7.31 -5.35 -10.28
CA THR A 249 -8.01 -4.47 -11.22
C THR A 249 -9.30 -5.14 -11.68
N LEU A 250 -10.38 -4.38 -11.69
CA LEU A 250 -11.67 -4.77 -12.26
C LEU A 250 -11.59 -4.70 -13.79
N GLY A 251 -12.36 -5.54 -14.49
CA GLY A 251 -12.48 -5.45 -15.95
C GLY A 251 -13.18 -4.16 -16.40
N GLU A 252 -14.05 -3.61 -15.54
CA GLU A 252 -14.78 -2.38 -15.74
C GLU A 252 -14.74 -1.54 -14.44
N ALA A 253 -14.60 -0.22 -14.57
CA ALA A 253 -14.66 0.66 -13.41
C ALA A 253 -16.08 0.70 -12.84
N THR A 254 -16.26 0.39 -11.55
CA THR A 254 -17.60 0.27 -10.95
C THR A 254 -17.66 0.78 -9.52
N ALA A 255 -18.85 1.19 -9.09
CA ALA A 255 -19.20 1.45 -7.70
C ALA A 255 -20.29 0.49 -7.20
N HIS A 256 -20.60 -0.56 -7.95
CA HIS A 256 -21.67 -1.51 -7.63
C HIS A 256 -21.27 -2.40 -6.45
N SER A 257 -22.04 -2.38 -5.35
CA SER A 257 -21.66 -3.05 -4.10
C SER A 257 -21.50 -4.56 -4.29
N ALA A 258 -22.36 -5.21 -5.08
CA ALA A 258 -22.27 -6.64 -5.34
C ALA A 258 -20.99 -7.03 -6.11
N ALA A 259 -20.61 -6.25 -7.13
CA ALA A 259 -19.38 -6.48 -7.89
C ALA A 259 -18.13 -6.31 -7.01
N LEU A 260 -18.11 -5.28 -6.17
CA LEU A 260 -17.03 -5.04 -5.20
C LEU A 260 -16.95 -6.19 -4.18
N THR A 261 -18.09 -6.66 -3.68
CA THR A 261 -18.17 -7.78 -2.72
C THR A 261 -17.61 -9.07 -3.32
N GLY A 262 -18.03 -9.42 -4.53
CA GLY A 262 -17.52 -10.61 -5.23
C GLY A 262 -16.01 -10.53 -5.49
N LEU A 263 -15.48 -9.35 -5.80
CA LEU A 263 -14.03 -9.16 -5.94
C LEU A 263 -13.31 -9.26 -4.59
N ALA A 264 -13.84 -8.62 -3.55
CA ALA A 264 -13.26 -8.64 -2.21
C ALA A 264 -13.14 -10.07 -1.67
N TYR A 265 -14.17 -10.90 -1.85
CA TYR A 265 -14.13 -12.32 -1.47
C TYR A 265 -13.04 -13.10 -2.21
N ARG A 266 -12.92 -12.92 -3.54
CA ARG A 266 -11.87 -13.60 -4.32
C ARG A 266 -10.46 -13.17 -3.91
N ILE A 267 -10.25 -11.89 -3.60
CA ILE A 267 -8.96 -11.41 -3.09
C ILE A 267 -8.71 -12.00 -1.70
N HIS A 268 -9.72 -12.00 -0.83
CA HIS A 268 -9.62 -12.54 0.52
C HIS A 268 -9.24 -14.04 0.52
N GLU A 269 -9.90 -14.84 -0.30
CA GLU A 269 -9.61 -16.27 -0.48
C GLU A 269 -8.18 -16.51 -0.98
N SER A 270 -7.67 -15.62 -1.83
CA SER A 270 -6.30 -15.74 -2.35
C SER A 270 -5.23 -15.67 -1.26
N PHE A 271 -5.49 -15.03 -0.11
CA PHE A 271 -4.53 -14.98 0.99
C PHE A 271 -4.26 -16.36 1.60
N GLY A 272 -5.15 -17.35 1.38
CA GLY A 272 -4.94 -18.71 1.88
C GLY A 272 -4.85 -18.77 3.41
N LEU A 273 -5.78 -18.09 4.10
CA LEU A 273 -5.80 -17.94 5.56
C LEU A 273 -6.09 -19.27 6.28
N GLN A 274 -5.13 -20.19 6.33
CA GLN A 274 -5.28 -21.42 7.08
C GLN A 274 -5.07 -21.18 8.58
N ARG A 275 -6.17 -21.04 9.33
CA ARG A 275 -6.21 -20.85 10.80
C ARG A 275 -5.49 -19.58 11.29
N ALA A 276 -5.36 -18.59 10.42
CA ALA A 276 -4.70 -17.34 10.77
C ALA A 276 -5.63 -16.44 11.58
N ARG A 277 -5.13 -15.91 12.70
CA ARG A 277 -5.85 -14.96 13.55
C ARG A 277 -5.88 -13.58 12.91
N VAL A 278 -7.07 -13.12 12.53
CA VAL A 278 -7.26 -11.82 11.89
C VAL A 278 -7.75 -10.81 12.92
N ARG A 279 -7.07 -9.67 13.01
CA ARG A 279 -7.41 -8.58 13.93
C ARG A 279 -8.14 -7.42 13.23
N GLY A 280 -8.05 -7.34 11.91
CA GLY A 280 -8.81 -6.38 11.12
C GLY A 280 -8.68 -6.60 9.62
N ILE A 281 -9.65 -6.06 8.89
CA ILE A 281 -9.71 -6.08 7.43
C ILE A 281 -9.94 -4.65 6.95
N ALA A 282 -9.21 -4.22 5.94
CA ALA A 282 -9.41 -2.94 5.27
C ALA A 282 -9.60 -3.14 3.77
N LEU A 283 -10.46 -2.32 3.18
CA LEU A 283 -10.68 -2.21 1.74
C LEU A 283 -10.24 -0.83 1.25
N ARG A 284 -9.72 -0.78 0.02
CA ARG A 284 -9.38 0.47 -0.66
C ARG A 284 -9.79 0.41 -2.13
N ALA A 285 -10.62 1.36 -2.53
CA ALA A 285 -10.95 1.64 -3.91
C ALA A 285 -9.89 2.58 -4.50
N GLU A 286 -9.23 2.13 -5.57
CA GLU A 286 -8.13 2.81 -6.24
C GLU A 286 -8.49 3.07 -7.72
N GLY A 287 -7.80 4.03 -8.34
CA GLY A 287 -8.07 4.44 -9.71
C GLY A 287 -9.47 5.02 -9.87
N LEU A 288 -9.82 5.97 -8.99
CA LEU A 288 -11.11 6.64 -9.01
C LEU A 288 -11.25 7.46 -10.29
N VAL A 289 -12.38 7.28 -10.97
CA VAL A 289 -12.76 8.05 -12.14
C VAL A 289 -14.19 8.55 -11.96
N ASP A 290 -14.47 9.70 -12.57
CA ASP A 290 -15.82 10.24 -12.64
C ASP A 290 -16.77 9.23 -13.29
N ALA A 291 -17.89 8.95 -12.63
CA ALA A 291 -18.87 7.97 -13.09
C ALA A 291 -19.43 8.31 -14.47
N GLY A 292 -19.57 9.60 -14.81
CA GLY A 292 -20.02 10.06 -16.13
C GLY A 292 -18.97 9.90 -17.24
N ARG A 293 -17.70 9.69 -16.88
CA ARG A 293 -16.60 9.43 -17.84
C ARG A 293 -16.22 7.96 -17.93
N ALA A 294 -16.79 7.10 -17.08
CA ALA A 294 -16.52 5.68 -17.09
C ALA A 294 -17.33 4.99 -18.18
N SER A 295 -16.64 4.25 -19.06
CA SER A 295 -17.30 3.37 -20.02
C SER A 295 -17.91 2.18 -19.29
N ARG A 296 -19.24 2.05 -19.36
CA ARG A 296 -19.98 0.91 -18.81
C ARG A 296 -20.23 -0.14 -19.89
N GLN A 297 -19.98 -1.42 -19.60
CA GLN A 297 -20.52 -2.50 -20.42
C GLN A 297 -21.98 -2.73 -20.03
N LEU A 298 -22.88 -2.55 -21.00
CA LEU A 298 -24.29 -2.88 -20.80
C LEU A 298 -24.42 -4.41 -20.73
N THR A 299 -25.13 -4.87 -19.72
CA THR A 299 -25.44 -6.28 -19.50
C THR A 299 -26.95 -6.46 -19.67
N PHE A 300 -27.36 -7.55 -20.32
CA PHE A 300 -28.77 -7.91 -20.51
C PHE A 300 -29.32 -8.78 -19.37
N ASP A 301 -28.57 -8.93 -18.27
CA ASP A 301 -28.99 -9.68 -17.08
C ASP A 301 -29.99 -8.85 -16.25
N PRO A 302 -31.27 -9.28 -16.16
CA PRO A 302 -32.27 -8.56 -15.38
C PRO A 302 -31.98 -8.54 -13.88
N ALA A 303 -31.19 -9.49 -13.36
CA ALA A 303 -30.86 -9.56 -11.94
C ALA A 303 -29.85 -8.47 -11.54
N ASP A 304 -28.86 -8.21 -12.39
CA ASP A 304 -27.86 -7.15 -12.18
C ASP A 304 -28.53 -5.77 -12.20
N GLU A 305 -29.39 -5.53 -13.19
CA GLU A 305 -30.13 -4.26 -13.33
C GLU A 305 -31.08 -4.02 -12.14
N ARG A 306 -31.77 -5.07 -11.66
CA ARG A 306 -32.60 -4.99 -10.45
C ARG A 306 -31.76 -4.65 -9.22
N SER A 307 -30.59 -5.28 -9.07
CA SER A 307 -29.71 -5.06 -7.92
C SER A 307 -29.20 -3.63 -7.86
N ARG A 308 -28.84 -3.04 -9.00
CA ARG A 308 -28.44 -1.63 -9.11
C ARG A 308 -29.56 -0.66 -8.72
N ARG A 309 -30.78 -0.90 -9.21
CA ARG A 309 -31.94 -0.07 -8.81
C ARG A 309 -32.21 -0.15 -7.32
N ILE A 310 -32.05 -1.32 -6.71
CA ILE A 310 -32.18 -1.49 -5.26
C ILE A 310 -31.11 -0.67 -4.53
N GLU A 311 -29.86 -0.67 -5.01
CA GLU A 311 -28.78 0.15 -4.41
C GLU A 311 -29.10 1.64 -4.49
N GLU A 312 -29.55 2.15 -5.64
CA GLU A 312 -29.95 3.56 -5.77
C GLU A 312 -31.08 3.96 -4.80
N VAL A 313 -32.08 3.08 -4.65
CA VAL A 313 -33.17 3.31 -3.69
C VAL A 313 -32.66 3.25 -2.25
N ALA A 314 -31.82 2.26 -1.93
CA ALA A 314 -31.22 2.11 -0.62
C ALA A 314 -30.36 3.33 -0.24
N ASP A 315 -29.62 3.90 -1.19
CA ASP A 315 -28.80 5.09 -0.96
C ASP A 315 -29.66 6.33 -0.71
N ARG A 316 -30.73 6.55 -1.49
CA ARG A 316 -31.70 7.63 -1.22
C ARG A 316 -32.34 7.50 0.17
N LEU A 317 -32.64 6.28 0.59
CA LEU A 317 -33.16 6.03 1.94
C LEU A 317 -32.11 6.32 3.01
N ARG A 318 -30.83 5.99 2.78
CA ARG A 318 -29.74 6.30 3.72
C ARG A 318 -29.46 7.80 3.81
N GLU A 319 -29.55 8.54 2.71
CA GLU A 319 -29.42 10.00 2.71
C GLU A 319 -30.52 10.66 3.55
N ARG A 320 -31.75 10.15 3.45
CA ARG A 320 -32.91 10.74 4.14
C ARG A 320 -33.08 10.29 5.60
N PHE A 321 -32.77 9.03 5.90
CA PHE A 321 -33.06 8.41 7.21
C PHE A 321 -31.80 7.95 7.96
N GLY A 322 -30.62 8.16 7.40
CA GLY A 322 -29.33 7.82 8.00
C GLY A 322 -28.78 6.45 7.58
N PRO A 323 -27.50 6.17 7.91
CA PRO A 323 -26.75 5.03 7.39
C PRO A 323 -27.27 3.66 7.86
N GLY A 324 -28.08 3.63 8.93
CA GLY A 324 -28.67 2.41 9.47
C GLY A 324 -30.00 2.00 8.82
N ALA A 325 -30.58 2.84 7.95
CA ALA A 325 -31.94 2.67 7.45
C ALA A 325 -32.14 1.39 6.60
N VAL A 326 -31.13 1.04 5.80
CA VAL A 326 -31.17 -0.16 4.93
C VAL A 326 -29.84 -0.90 5.01
N LYS A 327 -29.91 -2.18 5.39
CA LYS A 327 -28.76 -3.09 5.48
C LYS A 327 -29.03 -4.35 4.65
N PRO A 328 -28.00 -4.92 3.99
CA PRO A 328 -28.11 -6.24 3.39
C PRO A 328 -28.61 -7.28 4.39
N ALA A 329 -29.43 -8.23 3.93
CA ALA A 329 -29.98 -9.29 4.78
C ALA A 329 -28.89 -10.10 5.51
N GLY A 330 -27.73 -10.32 4.87
CA GLY A 330 -26.59 -11.00 5.51
C GLY A 330 -25.90 -10.21 6.65
N LEU A 331 -26.31 -8.96 6.89
CA LEU A 331 -25.88 -8.11 8.00
C LEU A 331 -27.01 -7.79 8.98
N ALA A 332 -28.23 -8.28 8.73
CA ALA A 332 -29.32 -8.24 9.69
C ALA A 332 -29.06 -9.29 10.79
N ALA A 333 -29.36 -8.91 12.04
CA ALA A 333 -29.14 -9.74 13.21
C ALA A 333 -30.04 -10.98 13.23
#